data_AF-A0A9N8QP83-F1
#
_entry.id   AF-A0A9N8QP83-F1
#
_cell.length_a   1.000
_cell.length_b   1.000
_cell.length_c   1.000
_cell.angle_alpha   90.00
_cell.angle_beta   90.00
_cell.angle_gamma   90.00
#
_symmetry.space_group_name_H-M   'P 1'
#
loop_
_entity.id
_entity.type
_entity.pdbx_description
1 polymer ?
#
loop_
_entity_poly.entity_id
_entity_poly.type
_entity_poly.pdbx_seq_one_letter_code
_entity_poly.pdbx_strand_id
1 'polypeptide(L)'
;MYQCRCCNKAVKVTDGKISALALHFNPTSTSYCKRKFTPLDRGMLGVFDNDRDAPSKKVVPSAAATSHGGAASNIGSFHNQSVEQWLDAGKRRAHKMLVAVVRRRSIAWIIGESLPFTILQSRSFLDMIEAVTPAALPAFKSARQVKRDIGVVSLNLFDQAISVLSKTSFSMQLDEWTTPGMQHAFQALVL
;
A
#
# COMPACT_ATOMS: atom_id res chain seq x y z
N MET A 1 -22.70 -3.99 -11.06
CA MET A 1 -22.77 -2.58 -10.55
C MET A 1 -22.16 -2.58 -9.15
N TYR A 2 -21.23 -1.66 -8.84
CA TYR A 2 -20.57 -1.57 -7.54
C TYR A 2 -21.06 -0.32 -6.80
N GLN A 3 -21.40 -0.41 -5.51
CA GLN A 3 -21.75 0.78 -4.73
C GLN A 3 -20.51 1.30 -4.00
N CYS A 4 -20.11 2.54 -4.30
CA CYS A 4 -18.99 3.17 -3.63
C CYS A 4 -19.33 3.50 -2.18
N ARG A 5 -18.63 2.87 -1.25
CA ARG A 5 -18.78 3.10 0.21
C ARG A 5 -18.36 4.51 0.64
N CYS A 6 -17.57 5.21 -0.16
CA CYS A 6 -17.13 6.57 0.19
C CYS A 6 -18.21 7.63 -0.07
N CYS A 7 -18.99 7.49 -1.16
CA CYS A 7 -20.00 8.47 -1.57
C CYS A 7 -21.43 7.91 -1.70
N ASN A 8 -21.63 6.62 -1.39
CA ASN A 8 -22.88 5.85 -1.54
C ASN A 8 -23.47 5.83 -2.96
N LYS A 9 -22.72 6.27 -3.98
CA LYS A 9 -23.16 6.26 -5.39
C LYS A 9 -22.90 4.90 -6.03
N ALA A 10 -23.83 4.49 -6.90
CA ALA A 10 -23.65 3.34 -7.76
C ALA A 10 -22.68 3.66 -8.91
N VAL A 11 -21.63 2.85 -9.04
CA VAL A 11 -20.64 2.87 -10.12
C VAL A 11 -20.97 1.74 -11.07
N LYS A 12 -21.24 2.10 -12.34
CA LYS A 12 -21.48 1.11 -13.39
C LYS A 12 -20.17 0.38 -13.70
N VAL A 13 -20.22 -0.95 -13.71
CA VAL A 13 -19.11 -1.80 -14.16
C VAL A 13 -19.32 -1.97 -15.65
N THR A 14 -18.39 -1.46 -16.46
CA THR A 14 -18.38 -1.67 -17.91
C THR A 14 -17.39 -2.77 -18.23
N ASP A 15 -17.88 -3.86 -18.80
CA ASP A 15 -17.04 -4.96 -19.27
C ASP A 15 -16.13 -4.46 -20.42
N GLY A 16 -14.83 -4.77 -20.35
CA GLY A 16 -13.85 -4.44 -21.38
C GLY A 16 -13.16 -3.07 -21.27
N LYS A 17 -13.31 -2.32 -20.17
CA LYS A 17 -12.57 -1.07 -19.89
C LYS A 17 -11.84 -1.11 -18.54
N ILE A 18 -10.97 -0.12 -18.31
CA ILE A 18 -10.27 0.12 -17.02
C ILE A 18 -11.23 -0.11 -15.86
N SER A 19 -10.76 -0.75 -14.78
CA SER A 19 -11.62 -1.16 -13.66
C SER A 19 -12.53 -0.01 -13.21
N ALA A 20 -13.81 -0.31 -12.97
CA ALA A 20 -14.80 0.70 -12.60
C ALA A 20 -14.39 1.51 -11.35
N LEU A 21 -13.60 0.88 -10.47
CA LEU A 21 -12.98 1.52 -9.30
C LEU A 21 -11.88 2.50 -9.70
N ALA A 22 -10.96 2.11 -10.58
CA ALA A 22 -9.89 2.99 -11.06
C ALA A 22 -10.48 4.22 -11.77
N LEU A 23 -11.55 4.05 -12.54
CA LEU A 23 -12.23 5.18 -13.21
C LEU A 23 -12.99 6.08 -12.23
N HIS A 24 -13.54 5.53 -11.15
CA HIS A 24 -14.23 6.29 -10.11
C HIS A 24 -13.26 7.03 -9.17
N PHE A 25 -12.03 6.54 -8.99
CA PHE A 25 -11.02 7.18 -8.13
C PHE A 25 -9.97 8.01 -8.87
N ASN A 26 -10.07 8.09 -10.20
CA ASN A 26 -9.25 8.96 -11.03
C ASN A 26 -9.75 10.42 -10.98
N PRO A 27 -8.94 11.40 -10.53
CA PRO A 27 -9.35 12.80 -10.43
C PRO A 27 -9.69 13.46 -11.78
N THR A 28 -9.21 12.92 -12.91
CA THR A 28 -9.53 13.46 -14.24
C THR A 28 -10.83 12.90 -14.82
N SER A 29 -11.47 11.95 -14.14
CA SER A 29 -12.74 11.35 -14.55
C SER A 29 -13.93 12.24 -14.19
N THR A 30 -14.91 12.34 -15.09
CA THR A 30 -16.19 13.02 -14.84
C THR A 30 -16.99 12.35 -13.70
N SER A 31 -16.71 11.07 -13.42
CA SER A 31 -17.38 10.29 -12.37
C SER A 31 -16.54 10.17 -11.08
N TYR A 32 -15.54 11.04 -10.89
CA TYR A 32 -14.62 11.00 -9.75
C TYR A 32 -15.32 11.08 -8.37
N CYS A 33 -14.87 10.26 -7.42
CA CYS A 33 -15.29 10.29 -6.03
C CYS A 33 -14.67 11.45 -5.26
N LYS A 34 -15.41 12.56 -5.13
CA LYS A 34 -15.01 13.70 -4.27
C LYS A 34 -14.78 13.35 -2.79
N ARG A 35 -15.34 12.22 -2.33
CA ARG A 35 -15.28 11.75 -0.94
C ARG A 35 -14.29 10.60 -0.72
N LYS A 36 -13.40 10.34 -1.67
CA LYS A 36 -12.40 9.26 -1.62
C LYS A 36 -11.58 9.25 -0.32
N PHE A 37 -11.24 10.43 0.19
CA PHE A 37 -10.48 10.59 1.45
C PHE A 37 -11.36 11.03 2.63
N THR A 38 -12.66 11.20 2.44
CA THR A 38 -13.64 11.62 3.47
C THR A 38 -14.93 10.80 3.35
N PRO A 39 -14.85 9.49 3.62
CA PRO A 39 -15.95 8.56 3.35
C PRO A 39 -17.18 8.84 4.23
N LEU A 40 -18.37 8.67 3.63
CA LEU A 40 -19.65 8.73 4.35
C LEU A 40 -19.91 7.49 5.20
N ASP A 41 -19.37 6.33 4.81
CA ASP A 41 -19.54 5.10 5.56
C ASP A 41 -18.81 5.19 6.91
N ARG A 42 -19.57 5.00 8.00
CA ARG A 42 -19.05 5.00 9.36
C ARG A 42 -17.95 3.96 9.57
N GLY A 43 -17.98 2.84 8.84
CA GLY A 43 -16.95 1.81 8.90
C GLY A 43 -15.60 2.22 8.29
N MET A 44 -15.56 3.33 7.54
CA MET A 44 -14.37 3.86 6.86
C MET A 44 -13.88 5.19 7.46
N LEU A 45 -14.56 5.72 8.49
CA LEU A 45 -14.12 6.91 9.21
C LEU A 45 -12.78 6.66 9.90
N GLY A 46 -11.83 7.59 9.79
CA GLY A 46 -10.49 7.43 10.37
C GLY A 46 -9.51 6.59 9.56
N VAL A 47 -9.91 6.02 8.42
CA VAL A 47 -9.01 5.24 7.54
C VAL A 47 -8.06 6.16 6.76
N PHE A 48 -8.54 7.34 6.38
CA PHE A 48 -7.81 8.30 5.53
C PHE A 48 -7.40 9.58 6.26
N ASP A 49 -7.70 9.69 7.56
CA ASP A 49 -7.30 10.84 8.36
C ASP A 49 -5.78 10.91 8.41
N ASN A 50 -5.23 12.11 8.17
CA ASN A 50 -3.82 12.34 8.36
C ASN A 50 -3.53 12.24 9.86
N ASP A 51 -2.64 11.32 10.28
CA ASP A 51 -2.13 11.22 11.66
C ASP A 51 -1.49 12.54 12.20
N ARG A 52 -1.40 13.61 11.39
CA ARG A 52 -1.08 14.96 11.87
C ARG A 52 -2.21 15.61 12.67
N ASP A 53 -3.47 15.25 12.38
CA ASP A 53 -4.66 15.75 13.07
C ASP A 53 -5.38 14.67 13.87
N ALA A 54 -4.83 13.45 13.94
CA ALA A 54 -5.20 12.55 15.01
C ALA A 54 -4.93 13.35 16.29
N PRO A 55 -5.96 13.67 17.12
CA PRO A 55 -5.67 14.29 18.39
C PRO A 55 -4.69 13.33 19.03
N SER A 56 -3.47 13.82 19.28
CA SER A 56 -2.62 13.23 20.30
C SER A 56 -3.60 12.98 21.42
N LYS A 57 -3.98 11.72 21.67
CA LYS A 57 -4.63 11.39 22.92
C LYS A 57 -3.55 11.73 23.92
N LYS A 58 -3.53 13.00 24.34
CA LYS A 58 -2.89 13.42 25.56
C LYS A 58 -3.42 12.39 26.52
N VAL A 59 -2.53 11.54 27.00
CA VAL A 59 -2.83 10.65 28.09
C VAL A 59 -3.12 11.63 29.23
N VAL A 60 -4.37 12.05 29.32
CA VAL A 60 -4.90 12.70 30.51
C VAL A 60 -4.69 11.64 31.57
N PRO A 61 -3.87 11.87 32.60
CA PRO A 61 -3.77 10.94 33.70
C PRO A 61 -5.18 10.89 34.28
N SER A 62 -5.90 9.80 34.01
CA SER A 62 -7.26 9.68 34.49
C SER A 62 -7.16 9.51 35.99
N ALA A 63 -7.63 10.54 36.69
CA ALA A 63 -7.85 10.51 38.12
C ALA A 63 -8.65 9.26 38.49
N ALA A 64 -8.28 8.64 39.60
CA ALA A 64 -8.87 7.43 40.12
C ALA A 64 -10.41 7.46 40.05
N ALA A 65 -10.99 6.52 39.32
CA ALA A 65 -12.40 6.20 39.39
C ALA A 65 -12.58 4.68 39.31
N THR A 66 -12.87 4.11 40.46
CA THR A 66 -13.42 2.77 40.66
C THR A 66 -14.71 2.57 39.89
N SER A 67 -14.79 1.55 39.03
CA SER A 67 -15.96 0.67 38.95
C SER A 67 -15.67 -0.55 38.07
N HIS A 68 -16.25 -1.68 38.48
CA HIS A 68 -16.03 -3.02 37.96
C HIS A 68 -16.78 -3.27 36.64
N GLY A 69 -16.21 -4.07 35.74
CA GLY A 69 -16.91 -4.49 34.53
C GLY A 69 -16.07 -5.24 33.49
N GLY A 70 -15.69 -6.48 33.81
CA GLY A 70 -15.57 -7.60 32.85
C GLY A 70 -14.66 -7.46 31.62
N ALA A 71 -13.34 -7.59 31.83
CA ALA A 71 -12.49 -8.33 30.92
C ALA A 71 -11.53 -9.17 31.76
N ALA A 72 -11.61 -10.49 31.65
CA ALA A 72 -10.73 -11.42 32.36
C ALA A 72 -9.31 -11.32 31.77
N SER A 73 -8.56 -10.29 32.15
CA SER A 73 -7.11 -10.38 32.18
C SER A 73 -6.74 -10.98 33.52
N ASN A 74 -6.10 -12.15 33.53
CA ASN A 74 -5.51 -12.78 34.70
C ASN A 74 -4.96 -11.73 35.68
N ILE A 75 -5.73 -11.42 36.71
CA ILE A 75 -5.31 -10.65 37.88
C ILE A 75 -4.55 -11.68 38.73
N GLY A 76 -3.30 -11.91 38.32
CA GLY A 76 -2.36 -12.79 39.00
C GLY A 76 -1.02 -12.10 39.02
N SER A 77 -0.72 -11.44 40.15
CA SER A 77 0.58 -10.88 40.51
C SER A 77 0.98 -9.55 39.84
N PHE A 78 0.39 -8.45 40.34
CA PHE A 78 1.00 -7.12 40.24
C PHE A 78 2.18 -6.92 41.23
N HIS A 79 2.49 -7.92 42.05
CA HIS A 79 3.55 -7.83 43.05
C HIS A 79 4.95 -8.26 42.55
N ASN A 80 5.04 -8.91 41.38
CA ASN A 80 6.29 -9.48 40.84
C ASN A 80 6.60 -9.07 39.38
N GLN A 81 6.02 -8.00 38.85
CA GLN A 81 6.45 -7.49 37.54
C GLN A 81 7.71 -6.64 37.73
N SER A 82 8.86 -7.17 37.31
CA SER A 82 10.10 -6.37 37.26
C SER A 82 9.92 -5.17 36.32
N VAL A 83 10.66 -4.09 36.58
CA VAL A 83 10.66 -2.88 35.71
C VAL A 83 10.93 -3.25 34.25
N GLU A 84 11.73 -4.28 34.00
CA GLU A 84 12.01 -4.85 32.69
C GLU A 84 10.75 -5.41 31.99
N GLN A 85 9.93 -6.18 32.71
CA GLN A 85 8.68 -6.71 32.17
C GLN A 85 7.67 -5.60 31.81
N TRP A 86 7.65 -4.52 32.61
CA TRP A 86 6.81 -3.35 32.34
C TRP A 86 7.30 -2.59 31.09
N LEU A 87 8.62 -2.36 30.96
CA LEU A 87 9.23 -1.75 29.79
C LEU A 87 8.96 -2.56 28.51
N ASP A 88 9.11 -3.88 28.58
CA ASP A 88 8.87 -4.76 27.43
C ASP A 88 7.38 -4.87 27.08
N ALA A 89 6.48 -4.79 28.06
CA ALA A 89 5.05 -4.62 27.80
C ALA A 89 4.74 -3.28 27.14
N GLY A 90 5.48 -2.21 27.47
CA GLY A 90 5.43 -0.91 26.79
C GLY A 90 5.87 -1.00 25.34
N LYS A 91 7.04 -1.59 25.07
CA LYS A 91 7.57 -1.82 23.71
C LYS A 91 6.61 -2.65 22.86
N ARG A 92 6.05 -3.73 23.41
CA ARG A 92 5.05 -4.57 22.71
C ARG A 92 3.78 -3.79 22.35
N ARG A 93 3.30 -2.92 23.24
CA ARG A 93 2.14 -2.05 22.96
C ARG A 93 2.46 -1.03 21.87
N ALA A 94 3.62 -0.38 21.95
CA ALA A 94 4.07 0.57 20.93
C ALA A 94 4.22 -0.12 19.56
N HIS A 95 4.80 -1.31 19.53
CA HIS A 95 4.92 -2.11 18.31
C HIS A 95 3.56 -2.48 17.71
N LYS A 96 2.60 -2.93 18.52
CA LYS A 96 1.22 -3.21 18.05
C LYS A 96 0.55 -1.97 17.44
N MET A 97 0.76 -0.79 18.05
CA MET A 97 0.24 0.47 17.52
C MET A 97 0.88 0.81 16.16
N LEU A 98 2.20 0.65 16.03
CA LEU A 98 2.91 0.86 14.77
C LEU A 98 2.41 -0.06 13.67
N VAL A 99 2.24 -1.36 13.97
CA VAL A 99 1.67 -2.34 13.01
C VAL A 99 0.28 -1.91 12.55
N ALA A 100 -0.57 -1.44 13.46
CA ALA A 100 -1.91 -0.95 13.11
C ALA A 100 -1.86 0.30 12.20
N VAL A 101 -0.95 1.24 12.47
CA VAL A 101 -0.75 2.45 11.66
C VAL A 101 -0.27 2.07 10.26
N VAL A 102 0.76 1.24 10.14
CA VAL A 102 1.28 0.77 8.85
C VAL A 102 0.16 0.11 8.05
N ARG A 103 -0.60 -0.81 8.66
CA ARG A 103 -1.71 -1.50 7.99
C ARG A 103 -2.76 -0.52 7.45
N ARG A 104 -3.15 0.50 8.23
CA ARG A 104 -4.11 1.52 7.78
C ARG A 104 -3.56 2.34 6.61
N ARG A 105 -2.30 2.79 6.71
CA ARG A 105 -1.65 3.57 5.64
C ARG A 105 -1.51 2.76 4.35
N SER A 106 -1.16 1.48 4.44
CA SER A 106 -1.08 0.59 3.28
C SER A 106 -2.44 0.38 2.60
N ILE A 107 -3.53 0.22 3.38
CA ILE A 107 -4.89 0.12 2.83
C ILE A 107 -5.29 1.43 2.15
N ALA A 108 -5.04 2.57 2.80
CA ALA A 108 -5.34 3.88 2.24
C ALA A 108 -4.57 4.12 0.93
N TRP A 109 -3.31 3.68 0.85
CA TRP A 109 -2.50 3.77 -0.35
C TRP A 109 -3.05 2.89 -1.48
N ILE A 110 -3.40 1.63 -1.21
CA ILE A 110 -3.98 0.73 -2.23
C ILE A 110 -5.27 1.31 -2.82
N ILE A 111 -6.19 1.75 -1.95
CA ILE A 111 -7.47 2.32 -2.40
C ILE A 111 -7.23 3.67 -3.09
N GLY A 112 -6.30 4.46 -2.55
CA GLY A 112 -5.91 5.75 -3.08
C GLY A 112 -5.39 5.66 -4.50
N GLU A 113 -4.41 4.80 -4.75
CA GLU A 113 -3.72 4.70 -6.04
C GLU A 113 -4.26 3.56 -6.92
N SER A 114 -5.34 2.89 -6.50
CA SER A 114 -5.95 1.76 -7.20
C SER A 114 -4.96 0.63 -7.53
N LEU A 115 -4.08 0.33 -6.58
CA LEU A 115 -3.03 -0.68 -6.74
C LEU A 115 -3.59 -2.11 -6.58
N PRO A 116 -2.90 -3.14 -7.13
CA PRO A 116 -3.24 -4.53 -6.84
C PRO A 116 -3.10 -4.83 -5.34
N PHE A 117 -4.04 -5.60 -4.76
CA PHE A 117 -3.99 -5.98 -3.34
C PHE A 117 -2.76 -6.83 -2.98
N THR A 118 -2.16 -7.49 -3.98
CA THR A 118 -0.97 -8.32 -3.85
C THR A 118 0.33 -7.51 -3.72
N ILE A 119 0.31 -6.20 -4.00
CA ILE A 119 1.53 -5.37 -4.05
C ILE A 119 2.31 -5.37 -2.72
N LEU A 120 1.61 -5.44 -1.59
CA LEU A 120 2.23 -5.42 -0.25
C LEU A 120 2.99 -6.70 0.08
N GLN A 121 2.79 -7.77 -0.69
CA GLN A 121 3.49 -9.04 -0.56
C GLN A 121 4.57 -9.22 -1.64
N SER A 122 4.71 -8.26 -2.55
CA SER A 122 5.77 -8.29 -3.55
C SER A 122 7.13 -8.21 -2.87
N ARG A 123 8.04 -9.13 -3.19
CA ARG A 123 9.40 -9.13 -2.64
C ARG A 123 10.11 -7.81 -2.91
N SER A 124 10.04 -7.30 -4.14
CA SER A 124 10.64 -6.03 -4.51
C SER A 124 10.08 -4.83 -3.72
N PHE A 125 8.80 -4.89 -3.31
CA PHE A 125 8.23 -3.87 -2.44
C PHE A 125 8.78 -3.98 -1.02
N LEU A 126 8.90 -5.19 -0.48
CA LEU A 126 9.48 -5.43 0.84
C LEU A 126 10.94 -5.01 0.90
N ASP A 127 11.76 -5.41 -0.08
CA ASP A 127 13.17 -5.02 -0.19
C ASP A 127 13.34 -3.49 -0.23
N MET A 128 12.46 -2.81 -0.97
CA MET A 128 12.45 -1.34 -1.02
C MET A 128 12.11 -0.72 0.34
N ILE A 129 11.09 -1.22 1.04
CA ILE A 129 10.69 -0.68 2.35
C ILE A 129 11.77 -0.92 3.40
N GLU A 130 12.45 -2.07 3.37
CA GLU A 130 13.57 -2.37 4.26
C GLU A 130 14.78 -1.46 4.00
N ALA A 131 15.04 -1.10 2.74
CA ALA A 131 16.13 -0.20 2.37
C ALA A 131 15.84 1.29 2.71
N VAL A 132 14.57 1.66 2.89
CA VAL A 132 14.19 3.07 3.11
C VAL A 132 14.46 3.49 4.55
N THR A 133 15.42 4.38 4.70
CA THR A 133 15.62 5.17 5.93
C THR A 133 15.00 6.56 5.78
N PRO A 134 14.70 7.28 6.88
CA PRO A 134 14.15 8.64 6.80
C PRO A 134 14.99 9.60 5.95
N ALA A 135 16.32 9.44 5.96
CA ALA A 135 17.24 10.22 5.15
C ALA A 135 17.17 9.89 3.64
N ALA A 136 16.70 8.70 3.28
CA ALA A 136 16.58 8.24 1.90
C ALA A 136 15.26 8.63 1.23
N LEU A 137 14.30 9.22 1.95
CA LEU A 137 13.01 9.67 1.38
C LEU A 137 13.14 10.59 0.14
N PRO A 138 14.15 11.48 0.02
CA PRO A 138 14.36 12.27 -1.20
C PRO A 138 14.71 11.45 -2.45
N ALA A 139 14.97 10.15 -2.32
CA ALA A 139 15.18 9.23 -3.44
C ALA A 139 13.89 8.93 -4.21
N PHE A 140 12.71 9.13 -3.60
CA PHE A 140 11.43 9.03 -4.30
C PHE A 140 11.26 10.22 -5.25
N LYS A 141 11.71 10.05 -6.50
CA LYS A 141 11.63 11.07 -7.55
C LYS A 141 10.29 11.03 -8.29
N SER A 142 10.05 12.06 -9.10
CA SER A 142 8.88 12.13 -9.98
C SER A 142 8.91 11.02 -11.04
N ALA A 143 7.73 10.66 -11.56
CA ALA A 143 7.60 9.65 -12.61
C ALA A 143 8.49 9.92 -13.84
N ARG A 144 8.72 11.20 -14.17
CA ARG A 144 9.61 11.58 -15.27
C ARG A 144 11.06 11.21 -15.01
N GLN A 145 11.53 11.39 -13.77
CA GLN A 145 12.89 11.02 -13.40
C GLN A 145 13.03 9.50 -13.34
N VAL A 146 12.07 8.80 -12.73
CA VAL A 146 12.04 7.33 -12.71
C VAL A 146 12.11 6.75 -14.13
N LYS A 147 11.39 7.33 -15.09
CA LYS A 147 11.48 6.92 -16.51
C LYS A 147 12.90 7.07 -17.08
N ARG A 148 13.61 8.16 -16.75
CA ARG A 148 15.00 8.35 -17.18
C ARG A 148 15.92 7.32 -16.54
N ASP A 149 15.75 7.09 -15.24
CA ASP A 149 16.56 6.13 -14.48
C ASP A 149 16.37 4.71 -15.02
N ILE A 150 15.13 4.31 -15.32
CA ILE A 150 14.82 3.04 -16.01
C ILE A 150 15.52 2.98 -17.37
N GLY A 151 15.52 4.06 -18.14
CA GLY A 151 16.22 4.12 -19.43
C GLY A 151 17.71 3.81 -19.29
N VAL A 152 18.39 4.44 -18.33
CA VAL A 152 19.82 4.19 -18.06
C VAL A 152 20.06 2.74 -17.65
N VAL A 153 19.25 2.21 -16.73
CA VAL A 153 19.37 0.81 -16.29
C VAL A 153 19.13 -0.16 -17.45
N SER A 154 18.12 0.09 -18.28
CA SER A 154 17.79 -0.77 -19.42
C SER A 154 18.91 -0.84 -20.45
N LEU A 155 19.57 0.29 -20.75
CA LEU A 155 20.70 0.35 -21.67
C LEU A 155 21.87 -0.47 -21.14
N ASN A 156 22.22 -0.30 -19.86
CA ASN A 156 23.30 -1.05 -19.23
C ASN A 156 23.01 -2.57 -19.22
N LEU A 157 21.77 -2.97 -18.94
CA LEU A 157 21.37 -4.38 -18.98
C LEU A 157 21.42 -4.93 -20.41
N PHE A 158 21.03 -4.14 -21.40
CA PHE A 158 21.07 -4.54 -22.81
C PHE A 158 22.50 -4.73 -23.30
N ASP A 159 23.41 -3.82 -22.97
CA ASP A 159 24.83 -3.93 -23.31
C ASP A 159 25.46 -5.17 -22.67
N GLN A 160 25.13 -5.44 -21.40
CA GLN A 160 25.56 -6.66 -20.71
C GLN A 160 25.01 -7.92 -21.40
N ALA A 161 23.72 -7.93 -21.72
CA ALA A 161 23.08 -9.06 -22.40
C ALA A 161 23.73 -9.33 -23.77
N ILE A 162 23.95 -8.31 -24.60
CA ILE A 162 24.64 -8.46 -25.90
C ILE A 162 26.05 -9.01 -25.72
N SER A 163 26.78 -8.52 -24.71
CA SER A 163 28.15 -8.97 -24.46
C SER A 163 28.24 -10.46 -24.13
N VAL A 164 27.19 -11.01 -23.51
CA VAL A 164 27.07 -12.44 -23.20
C VAL A 164 26.58 -13.21 -24.43
N LEU A 165 25.47 -12.77 -25.05
CA LEU A 165 24.83 -13.44 -26.18
C LEU A 165 25.74 -13.55 -27.40
N SER A 166 26.62 -12.57 -27.64
CA SER A 166 27.59 -12.61 -28.74
C SER A 166 28.61 -13.77 -28.62
N LYS A 167 28.74 -14.38 -27.44
CA LYS A 167 29.71 -15.43 -27.14
C LYS A 167 29.05 -16.81 -26.95
N THR A 168 27.73 -16.89 -27.01
CA THR A 168 26.97 -18.10 -26.66
C THR A 168 25.92 -18.39 -27.72
N SER A 169 25.75 -19.65 -28.11
CA SER A 169 24.56 -20.07 -28.86
C SER A 169 23.33 -19.95 -27.95
N PHE A 170 22.27 -19.33 -28.44
CA PHE A 170 21.01 -19.20 -27.73
C PHE A 170 19.84 -19.55 -28.65
N SER A 171 18.69 -19.86 -28.06
CA SER A 171 17.42 -20.08 -28.76
C SER A 171 16.45 -19.00 -28.33
N MET A 172 15.67 -18.49 -29.27
CA MET A 172 14.73 -17.40 -29.01
C MET A 172 13.30 -17.94 -29.02
N GLN A 173 12.53 -17.64 -27.98
CA GLN A 173 11.11 -17.93 -27.94
C GLN A 173 10.31 -16.69 -28.33
N LEU A 174 9.40 -16.87 -29.27
CA LEU A 174 8.45 -15.86 -29.71
C LEU A 174 7.08 -16.19 -29.11
N ASP A 175 6.51 -15.27 -28.35
CA ASP A 175 5.16 -15.38 -27.83
C ASP A 175 4.30 -14.26 -28.41
N GLU A 176 3.18 -14.64 -29.03
CA GLU A 176 2.29 -13.73 -29.73
C GLU A 176 0.88 -13.91 -29.22
N TRP A 177 0.25 -12.80 -28.85
CA TRP A 177 -1.15 -12.81 -28.44
C TRP A 177 -1.84 -11.51 -28.84
N THR A 178 -3.17 -11.59 -28.96
CA THR A 178 -4.02 -10.44 -29.23
C THR A 178 -4.94 -10.15 -28.04
N THR A 179 -5.30 -8.89 -27.85
CA THR A 179 -6.31 -8.55 -26.85
C THR A 179 -7.71 -8.99 -27.28
N PRO A 180 -8.61 -9.30 -26.33
CA PRO A 180 -10.02 -9.53 -26.65
C PRO A 180 -10.59 -8.39 -27.48
N GLY A 181 -11.17 -8.72 -28.65
CA GLY A 181 -11.65 -7.73 -29.62
C GLY A 181 -10.62 -7.26 -30.66
N MET A 182 -9.43 -7.89 -30.73
CA MET A 182 -8.40 -7.70 -31.77
C MET A 182 -7.90 -6.26 -31.96
N GLN A 183 -8.03 -5.39 -30.94
CA GLN A 183 -7.63 -3.98 -31.04
C GLN A 183 -6.11 -3.80 -31.04
N HIS A 184 -5.38 -4.70 -30.38
CA HIS A 184 -3.94 -4.70 -30.30
C HIS A 184 -3.37 -6.12 -30.41
N ALA A 185 -2.26 -6.24 -31.12
CA ALA A 185 -1.42 -7.43 -31.18
C ALA A 185 -0.13 -7.17 -30.39
N PHE A 186 0.29 -8.15 -29.62
CA PHE A 186 1.51 -8.12 -28.82
C PHE A 186 2.42 -9.25 -29.28
N GLN A 187 3.70 -8.92 -29.38
CA GLN A 187 4.76 -9.86 -29.66
C GLN A 187 5.81 -9.67 -28.56
N ALA A 188 6.00 -10.71 -27.77
CA ALA A 188 7.07 -10.78 -26.78
C ALA A 188 8.14 -11.75 -27.28
N LEU A 189 9.37 -11.33 -27.11
CA LEU A 189 10.54 -12.10 -27.50
C LEU A 189 11.34 -12.36 -26.24
N VAL A 190 11.54 -13.63 -25.93
CA VAL A 190 12.29 -14.10 -24.77
C VAL A 190 13.53 -14.82 -25.27
N LEU A 191 14.69 -14.39 -24.78
CA LEU A 191 16.03 -14.88 -25.13
C LEU A 191 16.54 -15.88 -24.11
#